data_AF-A0A8X6M560-F1
#
_entry.id   AF-A0A8X6M560-F1
#
_cell.length_a   1.000
_cell.length_b   1.000
_cell.length_c   1.000
_cell.angle_alpha   90.00
_cell.angle_beta   90.00
_cell.angle_gamma   90.00
#
_symmetry.space_group_name_H-M   'P 1'
#
loop_
_entity.id
_entity.type
_entity.pdbx_description
1 polymer ?
#
loop_
_entity_poly.entity_id
_entity_poly.type
_entity_poly.pdbx_seq_one_letter_code
_entity_poly.pdbx_strand_id
1 'polypeptide(L)'
;MRCIGKGAESAVMFCGIMNLPPPPTKFNNNLLQAARETCEESMAEAVHEAVEENEGGRDIAVAVDGSWQKRGFSSKNGVVTVTSVDTGKVIDVEILSKHCICPNKTKHLQNCKRNFVGYSGKMEVTGEIKCPIPKKSNAEPKTQRPQSSCTTTQSVKYSEIVSGQTKQQQPPY
;
A
#
# COMPACT_ATOMS: atom_id res chain seq x y z
N MET A 1 -0.50 -18.92 -7.34
CA MET A 1 -0.29 -18.68 -8.79
C MET A 1 -0.76 -17.31 -9.33
N ARG A 2 -1.12 -16.34 -8.47
CA ARG A 2 -1.53 -15.02 -8.94
C ARG A 2 -0.39 -14.21 -9.59
N CYS A 3 0.83 -14.33 -9.09
CA CYS A 3 2.00 -13.61 -9.60
C CYS A 3 2.33 -13.94 -11.07
N ILE A 4 1.94 -15.13 -11.54
CA ILE A 4 2.10 -15.57 -12.94
C ILE A 4 0.79 -15.49 -13.74
N GLY A 5 -0.26 -14.86 -13.20
CA GLY A 5 -1.53 -14.67 -13.88
C GLY A 5 -2.38 -15.94 -14.08
N LYS A 6 -1.99 -17.08 -13.50
CA LYS A 6 -2.68 -18.38 -13.70
C LYS A 6 -3.84 -18.65 -12.73
N GLY A 7 -3.99 -17.83 -11.68
CA GLY A 7 -5.16 -17.86 -10.80
C GLY A 7 -5.23 -19.05 -9.84
N ALA A 8 -6.44 -19.36 -9.35
CA ALA A 8 -6.68 -20.40 -8.36
C ALA A 8 -6.75 -21.81 -8.99
N GLU A 9 -7.40 -21.96 -10.15
CA GLU A 9 -7.52 -23.25 -10.86
C GLU A 9 -6.16 -23.91 -11.10
N SER A 10 -5.20 -23.12 -11.58
CA SER A 10 -3.86 -23.64 -11.83
C SER A 10 -3.09 -23.96 -10.55
N ALA A 11 -3.44 -23.33 -9.41
CA ALA A 11 -2.89 -23.72 -8.11
C ALA A 11 -3.47 -25.05 -7.62
N VAL A 12 -4.76 -25.30 -7.87
CA VAL A 12 -5.41 -26.60 -7.57
C VAL A 12 -4.77 -27.70 -8.40
N MET A 13 -4.58 -27.50 -9.71
CA MET A 13 -3.90 -28.46 -10.59
C MET A 13 -2.48 -28.76 -10.11
N PHE A 14 -1.72 -27.72 -9.76
CA PHE A 14 -0.37 -27.88 -9.22
C PHE A 14 -0.34 -28.69 -7.93
N CYS A 15 -1.21 -28.37 -6.97
CA CYS A 15 -1.33 -29.15 -5.74
C CYS A 15 -1.68 -30.62 -6.03
N GLY A 16 -2.57 -30.88 -6.98
CA GLY A 16 -2.90 -32.24 -7.42
C GLY A 16 -1.70 -33.00 -8.00
N ILE A 17 -0.91 -32.37 -8.88
CA ILE A 17 0.31 -32.97 -9.46
C ILE A 17 1.34 -33.27 -8.36
N MET A 18 1.47 -32.40 -7.37
CA MET A 18 2.45 -32.52 -6.28
C MET A 18 1.96 -33.38 -5.10
N ASN A 19 0.77 -33.99 -5.20
CA ASN A 19 0.13 -34.71 -4.10
C ASN A 19 0.01 -33.89 -2.80
N LEU A 20 -0.30 -32.60 -2.93
CA LEU A 20 -0.52 -31.65 -1.85
C LEU A 20 -2.01 -31.46 -1.60
N PRO A 21 -2.41 -31.08 -0.37
CA PRO A 21 -3.78 -30.65 -0.12
C PRO A 21 -4.15 -29.45 -1.02
N PRO A 22 -5.43 -29.31 -1.39
CA PRO A 22 -5.88 -28.19 -2.20
C PRO A 22 -5.59 -26.87 -1.48
N PRO A 23 -5.32 -25.79 -2.24
CA PRO A 23 -5.03 -24.49 -1.65
C PRO A 23 -6.21 -24.04 -0.77
N PRO A 24 -5.96 -23.53 0.44
CA PRO A 24 -7.03 -23.13 1.35
C PRO A 24 -7.84 -21.97 0.74
N THR A 25 -9.16 -22.08 0.80
CA THR A 25 -10.07 -21.03 0.32
C THR A 25 -10.32 -19.95 1.37
N LYS A 26 -10.07 -20.27 2.64
CA LYS A 26 -10.18 -19.38 3.80
C LYS A 26 -9.05 -19.68 4.76
N PHE A 27 -8.48 -18.63 5.34
CA PHE A 27 -7.51 -18.76 6.43
C PHE A 27 -8.25 -18.87 7.76
N ASN A 28 -7.71 -19.68 8.67
CA ASN A 28 -8.23 -19.80 10.03
C ASN A 28 -7.97 -18.51 10.81
N ASN A 29 -8.88 -18.14 11.73
CA ASN A 29 -8.75 -16.94 12.53
C ASN A 29 -7.45 -16.92 13.36
N ASN A 30 -7.00 -18.08 13.86
CA ASN A 30 -5.76 -18.19 14.63
C ASN A 30 -4.53 -17.81 13.80
N LEU A 31 -4.49 -18.21 12.52
CA LEU A 31 -3.40 -17.86 11.63
C LEU A 31 -3.42 -16.36 11.29
N LEU A 32 -4.61 -15.79 11.10
CA LEU A 32 -4.76 -14.36 10.90
C LEU A 32 -4.26 -13.57 12.11
N GLN A 33 -4.59 -14.03 13.32
CA GLN A 33 -4.17 -13.39 14.55
C GLN A 33 -2.64 -13.44 14.72
N ALA A 34 -2.04 -14.63 14.57
CA ALA A 34 -0.60 -14.79 14.65
C ALA A 34 0.14 -13.94 13.60
N ALA A 35 -0.34 -13.93 12.35
CA ALA A 35 0.25 -13.10 11.29
C ALA A 35 0.14 -11.60 11.61
N ARG A 36 -0.93 -11.17 12.28
CA ARG A 36 -1.12 -9.79 12.68
C ARG A 36 -0.16 -9.40 13.81
N GLU A 37 -0.04 -10.23 14.83
CA GLU A 37 0.88 -10.01 15.96
C GLU A 37 2.32 -9.88 15.46
N THR A 38 2.77 -10.83 14.63
CA THR A 38 4.12 -10.77 14.04
C THR A 38 4.31 -9.54 13.16
N CYS A 39 3.29 -9.08 12.45
CA CYS A 39 3.37 -7.85 11.65
C CYS A 39 3.52 -6.62 12.55
N GLU A 40 2.73 -6.51 13.62
CA GLU A 40 2.78 -5.41 14.58
C GLU A 40 4.14 -5.35 15.31
N GLU A 41 4.68 -6.50 15.72
CA GLU A 41 6.02 -6.61 16.31
C GLU A 41 7.11 -6.18 15.31
N SER A 42 7.08 -6.73 14.09
CA SER A 42 8.08 -6.43 13.06
C SER A 42 8.08 -4.97 12.64
N MET A 43 6.90 -4.32 12.55
CA MET A 43 6.80 -2.90 12.24
C MET A 43 7.31 -2.03 13.40
N ALA A 44 7.07 -2.42 14.66
CA ALA A 44 7.60 -1.73 15.83
C ALA A 44 9.14 -1.78 15.87
N GLU A 45 9.73 -2.93 15.57
CA GLU A 45 11.18 -3.09 15.44
C GLU A 45 11.73 -2.25 14.27
N ALA A 46 11.04 -2.24 13.13
CA ALA A 46 11.43 -1.43 11.98
C ALA A 46 11.46 0.08 12.28
N VAL A 47 10.51 0.58 13.10
CA VAL A 47 10.54 1.96 13.60
C VAL A 47 11.78 2.19 14.47
N HIS A 48 12.04 1.30 15.42
CA HIS A 48 13.17 1.43 16.34
C HIS A 48 14.50 1.51 15.57
N GLU A 49 14.71 0.60 14.63
CA GLU A 49 15.91 0.60 13.78
C GLU A 49 16.03 1.87 12.93
N ALA A 50 14.92 2.35 12.36
CA ALA A 50 14.93 3.60 11.58
C ALA A 50 15.28 4.83 12.44
N VAL A 51 14.89 4.85 13.73
CA VAL A 51 15.27 5.90 14.66
C VAL A 51 16.76 5.82 15.04
N GLU A 52 17.27 4.61 15.28
CA GLU A 52 18.69 4.40 15.60
C GLU A 52 19.60 4.77 14.42
N GLU A 53 19.25 4.40 13.19
CA GLU A 53 19.99 4.82 11.98
C GLU A 53 19.93 6.33 11.75
N ASN A 54 18.89 7.00 12.24
CA ASN A 54 18.73 8.45 12.17
C ASN A 54 19.30 9.17 13.41
N GLU A 55 20.29 8.57 14.09
CA GLU A 55 20.97 9.14 15.26
C GLU A 55 20.01 9.52 16.41
N GLY A 56 18.92 8.75 16.58
CA GLY A 56 17.86 9.02 17.56
C GLY A 56 16.79 10.00 17.07
N GLY A 57 16.92 10.50 15.84
CA GLY A 57 15.95 11.38 15.18
C GLY A 57 14.65 10.65 14.84
N ARG A 58 13.51 11.26 15.17
CA ARG A 58 12.17 10.71 14.86
C ARG A 58 11.59 11.18 13.52
N ASP A 59 12.31 12.07 12.84
CA ASP A 59 11.96 12.52 11.50
C ASP A 59 12.52 11.54 10.48
N ILE A 60 11.73 10.51 10.17
CA ILE A 60 12.12 9.42 9.25
C ILE A 60 11.62 9.74 7.84
N ALA A 61 12.50 9.60 6.84
CA ALA A 61 12.11 9.67 5.44
C ALA A 61 11.39 8.38 5.03
N VAL A 62 10.23 8.49 4.38
CA VAL A 62 9.42 7.34 3.98
C VAL A 62 9.06 7.34 2.50
N ALA A 63 9.00 6.15 1.91
CA ALA A 63 8.42 5.86 0.62
C ALA A 63 7.07 5.17 0.84
N VAL A 64 6.04 5.61 0.13
CA VAL A 64 4.70 5.03 0.20
C VAL A 64 4.41 4.31 -1.11
N ASP A 65 4.04 3.04 -1.02
CA ASP A 65 3.65 2.23 -2.18
C ASP A 65 2.26 1.64 -2.00
N GLY A 66 1.53 1.53 -3.10
CA GLY A 66 0.18 0.96 -3.16
C GLY A 66 0.17 -0.33 -3.95
N SER A 67 -0.61 -1.31 -3.51
CA SER A 67 -0.86 -2.54 -4.29
C SER A 67 -2.34 -2.91 -4.29
N TRP A 68 -2.81 -3.46 -5.42
CA TRP A 68 -4.23 -3.74 -5.66
C TRP A 68 -4.47 -5.21 -5.99
N GLN A 69 -5.63 -5.72 -5.59
CA GLN A 69 -6.02 -7.11 -5.86
C GLN A 69 -6.12 -7.44 -7.36
N LYS A 70 -6.53 -6.48 -8.19
CA LYS A 70 -6.71 -6.68 -9.64
C LYS A 70 -6.05 -5.54 -10.40
N ARG A 71 -5.47 -5.86 -11.56
CA ARG A 71 -5.01 -4.85 -12.52
C ARG A 71 -6.21 -4.07 -13.07
N GLY A 72 -6.01 -2.77 -13.30
CA GLY A 72 -7.05 -1.86 -13.78
C GLY A 72 -7.92 -1.30 -12.68
N PHE A 73 -8.83 -0.39 -13.04
CA PHE A 73 -9.63 0.39 -12.08
C PHE A 73 -10.73 -0.42 -11.34
N SER A 74 -10.71 -1.76 -11.44
CA SER A 74 -11.75 -2.66 -10.91
C SER A 74 -11.42 -3.34 -9.58
N SER A 75 -10.26 -3.05 -8.98
CA SER A 75 -9.87 -3.67 -7.71
C SER A 75 -10.87 -3.37 -6.58
N LYS A 76 -11.18 -4.36 -5.76
CA LYS A 76 -12.02 -4.19 -4.56
C LYS A 76 -11.21 -4.01 -3.28
N ASN A 77 -9.98 -4.50 -3.28
CA ASN A 77 -9.07 -4.43 -2.14
C ASN A 77 -7.77 -3.78 -2.58
N GLY A 78 -7.20 -2.98 -1.70
CA GLY A 78 -5.90 -2.36 -1.85
C GLY A 78 -5.16 -2.42 -0.51
N VAL A 79 -3.84 -2.39 -0.60
CA VAL A 79 -2.96 -2.23 0.55
C VAL A 79 -2.04 -1.07 0.22
N VAL A 80 -1.78 -0.22 1.21
CA VAL A 80 -0.79 0.84 1.13
C VAL A 80 0.25 0.55 2.19
N THR A 81 1.51 0.58 1.82
CA THR A 81 2.66 0.29 2.68
C THR A 81 3.54 1.52 2.77
N VAL A 82 3.96 1.85 3.98
CA VAL A 82 4.92 2.91 4.27
C VAL A 82 6.24 2.25 4.64
N THR A 83 7.29 2.57 3.88
CA THR A 83 8.61 1.98 4.00
C THR A 83 9.62 3.06 4.34
N SER A 84 10.51 2.82 5.30
CA SER A 84 11.66 3.70 5.55
C SER A 84 12.52 3.79 4.31
N VAL A 85 12.94 4.99 3.92
CA VAL A 85 13.89 5.16 2.82
C VAL A 85 15.28 4.67 3.23
N ASP A 86 15.65 4.87 4.49
CA ASP A 86 17.00 4.60 4.98
C ASP A 86 17.21 3.10 5.24
N THR A 87 16.31 2.48 6.02
CA THR A 87 16.41 1.04 6.34
C THR A 87 15.80 0.12 5.27
N GLY A 88 14.94 0.65 4.40
CA GLY A 88 14.16 -0.14 3.45
C GLY A 88 13.09 -1.04 4.09
N LYS A 89 12.79 -0.87 5.39
CA LYS A 89 11.82 -1.68 6.14
C LYS A 89 10.43 -1.06 6.16
N VAL A 90 9.41 -1.92 6.20
CA VAL A 90 8.01 -1.47 6.31
C VAL A 90 7.72 -1.02 7.74
N ILE A 91 7.29 0.23 7.89
CA ILE A 91 7.00 0.88 9.17
C ILE A 91 5.50 0.86 9.47
N ASP A 92 4.66 0.94 8.43
CA ASP A 92 3.21 0.94 8.58
C ASP A 92 2.48 0.40 7.34
N VAL A 93 1.27 -0.11 7.53
CA VAL A 93 0.42 -0.68 6.48
C VAL A 93 -1.05 -0.34 6.70
N GLU A 94 -1.69 0.25 5.68
CA GLU A 94 -3.14 0.47 5.66
C GLU A 94 -3.82 -0.42 4.63
N ILE A 95 -4.81 -1.19 5.07
CA ILE A 95 -5.60 -2.08 4.20
C ILE A 95 -6.92 -1.41 3.87
N LEU A 96 -7.22 -1.25 2.59
CA LEU A 96 -8.46 -0.65 2.10
C LEU A 96 -9.32 -1.66 1.36
N SER A 97 -10.62 -1.68 1.65
CA SER A 97 -11.60 -2.56 1.03
C SER A 97 -12.89 -1.82 0.70
N LYS A 98 -13.36 -2.06 -0.53
CA LYS A 98 -14.70 -1.73 -1.05
C LYS A 98 -15.68 -2.88 -0.83
N HIS A 99 -15.20 -4.03 -0.36
CA HIS A 99 -16.03 -5.22 -0.26
C HIS A 99 -16.98 -5.10 0.93
N CYS A 100 -18.28 -5.19 0.63
CA CYS A 100 -19.34 -5.13 1.62
C CYS A 100 -19.84 -6.54 1.93
N ILE A 101 -19.55 -7.05 3.13
CA ILE A 101 -20.04 -8.34 3.62
C ILE A 101 -21.28 -8.11 4.51
N CYS A 102 -22.33 -7.52 3.94
CA CYS A 102 -23.60 -7.32 4.64
C CYS A 102 -24.63 -8.33 4.12
N PRO A 103 -25.09 -9.30 4.93
CA PRO A 103 -26.18 -10.17 4.53
C PRO A 103 -27.45 -9.33 4.29
N ASN A 104 -28.07 -9.50 3.12
CA ASN A 104 -29.35 -8.91 2.70
C ASN A 104 -29.48 -7.38 2.67
N LYS A 105 -28.40 -6.60 2.83
CA LYS A 105 -28.37 -5.12 2.79
C LYS A 105 -29.26 -4.39 3.82
N THR A 106 -30.13 -5.08 4.56
CA THR A 106 -31.10 -4.51 5.50
C THR A 106 -30.44 -3.86 6.73
N LYS A 107 -29.24 -4.30 7.12
CA LYS A 107 -28.43 -3.71 8.21
C LYS A 107 -27.06 -3.22 7.72
N HIS A 108 -27.02 -2.66 6.50
CA HIS A 108 -25.76 -2.21 5.89
C HIS A 108 -24.99 -1.23 6.78
N LEU A 109 -25.65 -0.24 7.36
CA LEU A 109 -25.02 0.81 8.15
C LEU A 109 -24.35 0.30 9.44
N GLN A 110 -24.81 -0.81 10.02
CA GLN A 110 -24.33 -1.29 11.32
C GLN A 110 -23.23 -2.35 11.19
N ASN A 111 -23.26 -3.17 10.13
CA ASN A 111 -22.41 -4.36 10.02
C ASN A 111 -21.45 -4.32 8.82
N CYS A 112 -21.30 -3.18 8.14
CA CYS A 112 -20.43 -3.11 6.98
C CYS A 112 -18.96 -3.06 7.38
N LYS A 113 -18.19 -4.07 6.95
CA LYS A 113 -16.72 -4.13 7.10
C LYS A 113 -15.97 -3.32 6.03
N ARG A 114 -16.67 -2.61 5.14
CA ARG A 114 -16.07 -1.78 4.11
C ARG A 114 -15.50 -0.52 4.74
N ASN A 115 -14.21 -0.25 4.54
CA ASN A 115 -13.53 0.92 5.08
C ASN A 115 -13.12 1.96 4.01
N PHE A 116 -13.47 1.73 2.74
CA PHE A 116 -13.19 2.65 1.64
C PHE A 116 -14.38 2.85 0.69
N VAL A 117 -14.59 4.09 0.27
CA VAL A 117 -15.63 4.49 -0.71
C VAL A 117 -14.97 5.31 -1.82
N GLY A 118 -15.12 4.90 -3.07
CA GLY A 118 -14.55 5.60 -4.23
C GLY A 118 -14.08 4.65 -5.33
N TYR A 119 -13.41 5.20 -6.35
CA TYR A 119 -12.75 4.41 -7.40
C TYR A 119 -11.40 3.87 -6.92
N SER A 120 -10.89 2.82 -7.56
CA SER A 120 -9.69 2.10 -7.13
C SER A 120 -8.42 2.97 -7.09
N GLY A 121 -8.28 3.91 -8.00
CA GLY A 121 -7.15 4.85 -8.03
C GLY A 121 -7.12 5.82 -6.83
N LYS A 122 -8.25 6.08 -6.17
CA LYS A 122 -8.27 6.91 -4.94
C LYS A 122 -7.79 6.17 -3.70
N MET A 123 -7.62 4.85 -3.77
CA MET A 123 -7.22 4.03 -2.62
C MET A 123 -5.79 4.36 -2.17
N GLU A 124 -4.89 4.70 -3.10
CA GLU A 124 -3.51 5.06 -2.77
C GLU A 124 -3.45 6.33 -1.91
N VAL A 125 -3.96 7.43 -2.44
CA VAL A 125 -4.01 8.73 -1.74
C VAL A 125 -4.75 8.61 -0.40
N THR A 126 -5.81 7.81 -0.34
CA THR A 126 -6.56 7.64 0.92
C THR A 126 -5.80 6.80 1.94
N GLY A 127 -5.05 5.79 1.48
CA GLY A 127 -4.23 4.98 2.36
C GLY A 127 -3.05 5.78 2.91
N GLU A 128 -2.38 6.56 2.05
CA GLU A 128 -1.29 7.46 2.44
C GLU A 128 -1.72 8.45 3.54
N ILE A 129 -2.91 9.04 3.41
CA ILE A 129 -3.44 9.98 4.41
C ILE A 129 -3.81 9.29 5.74
N LYS A 130 -4.25 8.02 5.67
CA LYS A 130 -4.70 7.25 6.83
C LYS A 130 -3.55 6.62 7.60
N CYS A 131 -2.47 6.23 6.92
CA CYS A 131 -1.24 5.83 7.58
C CYS A 131 -0.83 6.96 8.53
N PRO A 132 -0.66 6.70 9.83
CA PRO A 132 -0.16 7.68 10.77
C PRO A 132 1.33 7.85 10.52
N ILE A 133 1.67 8.49 9.40
CA ILE A 133 2.97 9.13 9.25
C ILE A 133 3.07 10.09 10.44
N PRO A 134 4.15 10.06 11.24
CA PRO A 134 4.38 11.07 12.26
C PRO A 134 4.41 12.42 11.55
N LYS A 135 3.29 13.16 11.62
CA LYS A 135 3.19 14.47 11.00
C LYS A 135 4.15 15.36 11.75
N LYS A 136 5.04 16.06 11.02
CA LYS A 136 5.89 17.13 11.56
C LYS A 136 5.09 17.95 12.57
N SER A 137 5.56 18.04 13.81
CA SER A 137 5.05 19.04 14.73
C SER A 137 5.28 20.40 14.08
N ASN A 138 4.22 21.21 13.98
CA ASN A 138 4.29 22.54 13.38
C ASN A 138 5.34 23.38 14.11
N ALA A 139 6.51 23.56 13.51
CA ALA A 139 7.50 24.55 13.90
C ALA A 139 7.93 25.32 12.64
N GLU A 140 7.17 26.37 12.30
CA GLU A 140 7.66 27.43 11.42
C GLU A 140 8.52 28.41 12.24
N PRO A 141 9.73 28.77 11.80
CA PRO A 141 10.27 30.10 12.04
C PRO A 141 9.80 31.01 10.90
N LYS A 142 9.05 32.05 11.27
CA LYS A 142 8.61 33.13 10.39
C LYS A 142 9.80 33.81 9.71
N THR A 143 9.77 33.96 8.39
CA THR A 143 10.37 35.12 7.69
C THR A 143 9.53 35.44 6.44
N GLN A 144 9.19 36.72 6.27
CA GLN A 144 8.17 37.24 5.36
C GLN A 144 8.67 37.48 3.91
N ARG A 145 7.88 37.01 2.92
CA ARG A 145 7.43 37.57 1.60
C ARG A 145 8.42 38.28 0.63
N PRO A 146 8.18 38.28 -0.72
CA PRO A 146 6.90 38.56 -1.40
C PRO A 146 6.40 37.47 -2.36
N GLN A 147 5.11 37.58 -2.72
CA GLN A 147 4.36 36.63 -3.54
C GLN A 147 4.54 36.91 -5.05
N SER A 148 4.85 35.86 -5.82
CA SER A 148 4.38 35.70 -7.20
C SER A 148 4.61 34.26 -7.66
N SER A 149 3.52 33.54 -7.95
CA SER A 149 3.37 32.32 -8.78
C SER A 149 4.39 31.15 -8.65
N CYS A 150 3.86 29.92 -8.59
CA CYS A 150 4.50 28.63 -8.93
C CYS A 150 4.74 27.65 -7.75
N THR A 151 4.03 26.51 -7.82
CA THR A 151 4.40 25.14 -7.39
C THR A 151 4.95 24.90 -5.98
N THR A 152 4.13 24.32 -5.09
CA THR A 152 4.61 23.70 -3.84
C THR A 152 5.14 22.30 -4.12
N THR A 153 6.44 22.20 -4.38
CA THR A 153 7.23 20.97 -4.25
C THR A 153 7.73 20.87 -2.81
N GLN A 154 7.36 19.83 -2.07
CA GLN A 154 8.17 19.33 -0.96
C GLN A 154 8.75 17.99 -1.38
N SER A 155 9.95 18.07 -1.97
CA SER A 155 11.01 17.07 -2.09
C SER A 155 10.59 15.59 -2.27
N VAL A 156 10.02 15.24 -3.41
CA VAL A 156 10.22 13.92 -4.02
C VAL A 156 11.30 14.10 -5.08
N LYS A 157 12.53 13.68 -4.80
CA LYS A 157 13.60 13.64 -5.82
C LYS A 157 13.31 12.46 -6.76
N TYR A 158 12.65 12.74 -7.87
CA TYR A 158 12.75 11.90 -9.07
C TYR A 158 14.10 12.20 -9.73
N SER A 159 15.02 11.24 -9.72
CA SER A 159 16.11 11.18 -10.69
C SER A 159 15.73 10.17 -11.75
N GLU A 160 15.33 10.67 -12.93
CA GLU A 160 15.19 9.88 -14.15
C GLU A 160 16.56 9.33 -14.57
N ILE A 161 16.69 8.01 -14.67
CA ILE A 161 17.69 7.40 -15.55
C ILE A 161 16.98 7.11 -16.86
N VAL A 162 17.23 7.99 -17.82
CA VAL A 162 16.86 7.85 -19.23
C VAL A 162 17.63 6.68 -19.84
N SER A 163 16.94 5.69 -20.38
CA SER A 163 17.47 4.89 -21.50
C SER A 163 16.35 4.43 -22.46
N GLY A 164 16.30 5.10 -23.61
CA GLY A 164 15.98 4.49 -24.90
C GLY A 164 14.52 4.18 -25.25
N GLN A 165 13.75 5.19 -25.65
CA GLN A 165 12.60 4.97 -26.53
C GLN A 165 13.09 4.73 -27.97
N THR A 166 12.81 3.56 -28.54
CA THR A 166 12.77 3.38 -29.99
C THR A 166 11.35 3.66 -30.48
N LYS A 167 11.21 4.72 -31.29
CA LYS A 167 9.96 5.10 -31.97
C LYS A 167 9.51 3.98 -32.91
N GLN A 168 8.22 3.61 -32.87
CA GLN A 168 7.53 3.03 -34.02
C GLN A 168 6.44 3.98 -34.48
N GLN A 169 6.57 4.40 -35.73
CA GLN A 169 5.66 5.24 -36.49
C GLN A 169 4.35 4.51 -36.76
N GLN A 170 3.22 5.22 -36.68
CA GLN A 170 1.95 4.79 -37.26
C GLN A 170 2.02 4.99 -38.79
N PRO A 171 1.54 4.03 -39.61
CA PRO A 171 1.38 4.26 -41.04
C PRO A 171 0.08 5.03 -41.34
N PRO A 172 0.02 5.75 -42.48
CA PRO A 172 -1.16 6.52 -42.87
C PRO A 172 -2.21 5.66 -43.62
N TYR A 173 -3.45 6.11 -43.45
CA TYR A 173 -4.75 5.67 -44.02
C TYR A 173 -5.39 4.40 -43.46
#